data_AF-A0A437QN24-F1
#
_entry.id   AF-A0A437QN24-F1
#
_cell.length_a   1.000
_cell.length_b   1.000
_cell.length_c   1.000
_cell.angle_alpha   90.00
_cell.angle_beta   90.00
_cell.angle_gamma   90.00
#
_symmetry.space_group_name_H-M   'P 1'
#
loop_
_entity.id
_entity.type
_entity.pdbx_description
1 polymer ?
#
loop_
_entity_poly.entity_id
_entity_poly.type
_entity_poly.pdbx_seq_one_letter_code
_entity_poly.pdbx_strand_id
1 'polypeptide(L)'
;MGAGMVTRNAMLIARFLSFLCVLTLAVGVLLPASAQAQTQEGTAELFIELDDPDVKPVVGEMILMTIRGVYDVVITLEKMELPRVEGFDWVQIENDEWSREQVDGKEKSVFRRRIALFAKKAGDLKVGPFVHRLTVQPRSGGRIKMNIEAAPITLSIAPYPGGPDAWPFSAKLLEYSDEWSADPSTLGDGDTVVRTVTLSALGVVPELIPPQPPMRAYWLITFSPPEVREMILTEKGPITKVTWSWEMRPITGEPGVIRDYTIPWLNTETREMEMMELEAAPFGYASFAENKNALALTAGDGRPVLGVIALAGLAVSGVFLFGTLRAGPALRWGAVRRVALHALAKAAMMVAAFRKDPAALRRATGFFLDTAANPPDAEQVGALQRLDFMIYSRSGVDDEFDYFHHVRCFWAPLG
;
A
#
# COMPACT_ATOMS: atom_id res chain seq x y z
N MET A 1 90.32 -26.88 -35.65
CA MET A 1 89.64 -27.86 -34.78
C MET A 1 88.14 -27.58 -34.93
N GLY A 2 87.49 -28.11 -35.96
CA GLY A 2 86.75 -29.40 -35.96
C GLY A 2 85.25 -29.04 -35.97
N ALA A 3 84.57 -28.88 -37.12
CA ALA A 3 84.13 -29.83 -38.15
C ALA A 3 82.94 -30.73 -37.73
N GLY A 4 81.87 -30.69 -38.54
CA GLY A 4 80.75 -31.66 -38.62
C GLY A 4 79.47 -31.22 -37.89
N MET A 5 78.42 -30.65 -38.50
CA MET A 5 77.59 -31.08 -39.65
C MET A 5 76.78 -32.35 -39.37
N VAL A 6 75.44 -32.26 -39.54
CA VAL A 6 74.37 -33.27 -39.75
C VAL A 6 73.09 -32.73 -39.05
N THR A 7 71.93 -32.46 -39.65
CA THR A 7 71.42 -32.58 -41.03
C THR A 7 70.10 -31.80 -41.15
N ARG A 8 69.92 -31.09 -42.27
CA ARG A 8 68.75 -31.07 -43.18
C ARG A 8 67.33 -31.26 -42.62
N ASN A 9 66.49 -30.23 -42.77
CA ASN A 9 65.39 -30.18 -43.77
C ASN A 9 64.67 -28.82 -43.72
N ALA A 10 64.92 -27.96 -44.73
CA ALA A 10 63.92 -27.42 -45.67
C ALA A 10 62.86 -26.49 -45.02
N MET A 11 63.06 -25.17 -44.96
CA MET A 11 62.87 -24.23 -46.09
C MET A 11 61.79 -24.65 -47.10
N LEU A 12 60.53 -24.63 -46.67
CA LEU A 12 59.35 -24.41 -47.53
C LEU A 12 58.20 -24.02 -46.58
N ILE A 13 57.26 -23.19 -47.05
CA ILE A 13 56.20 -22.52 -46.26
C ILE A 13 56.60 -21.12 -45.72
N ALA A 14 57.31 -20.36 -46.55
CA ALA A 14 56.92 -18.97 -46.76
C ALA A 14 56.03 -18.96 -48.01
N ARG A 15 54.86 -18.31 -47.91
CA ARG A 15 53.93 -17.98 -49.01
C ARG A 15 53.25 -19.18 -49.68
N PHE A 16 52.08 -19.58 -49.20
CA PHE A 16 50.90 -19.96 -49.99
C PHE A 16 49.80 -20.41 -49.02
N LEU A 17 48.55 -19.97 -49.26
CA LEU A 17 47.32 -20.13 -48.45
C LEU A 17 47.24 -19.20 -47.23
N SER A 18 46.58 -18.03 -47.24
CA SER A 18 45.25 -17.71 -47.79
C SER A 18 44.23 -18.79 -47.42
N PHE A 19 43.24 -18.43 -46.59
CA PHE A 19 42.15 -19.26 -46.02
C PHE A 19 42.40 -19.88 -44.64
N LEU A 20 42.36 -19.04 -43.61
CA LEU A 20 41.49 -19.26 -42.43
C LEU A 20 41.53 -17.94 -41.63
N CYS A 21 40.77 -16.93 -42.02
CA CYS A 21 39.34 -16.80 -41.73
C CYS A 21 39.10 -16.73 -40.21
N VAL A 22 38.67 -15.54 -39.77
CA VAL A 22 37.90 -15.26 -38.55
C VAL A 22 38.73 -15.37 -37.26
N LEU A 23 39.05 -14.29 -36.56
CA LEU A 23 38.06 -13.56 -35.75
C LEU A 23 38.70 -12.24 -35.29
N THR A 24 38.92 -11.31 -36.22
CA THR A 24 39.16 -9.90 -35.86
C THR A 24 37.88 -9.34 -35.28
N LEU A 25 37.99 -9.00 -34.00
CA LEU A 25 37.02 -8.37 -33.12
C LEU A 25 36.52 -7.05 -33.74
N ALA A 26 35.48 -7.12 -34.57
CA ALA A 26 34.73 -5.97 -35.04
C ALA A 26 33.61 -5.70 -34.03
N VAL A 27 33.84 -4.74 -33.13
CA VAL A 27 32.78 -4.10 -32.36
C VAL A 27 31.93 -3.33 -33.36
N GLY A 28 30.85 -3.96 -33.82
CA GLY A 28 29.84 -3.35 -34.65
C GLY A 28 29.00 -2.39 -33.83
N VAL A 29 29.24 -1.10 -33.98
CA VAL A 29 28.26 -0.06 -33.66
C VAL A 29 27.10 -0.29 -34.63
N LEU A 30 25.97 -0.79 -34.10
CA LEU A 30 24.73 -0.95 -34.84
C LEU A 30 24.16 0.44 -35.14
N LEU A 31 24.47 0.95 -36.33
CA LEU A 31 23.69 2.02 -36.94
C LEU A 31 22.27 1.51 -37.23
N PRO A 32 21.21 2.32 -37.05
CA PRO A 32 19.88 1.91 -37.47
C PRO A 32 19.89 1.66 -38.97
N ALA A 33 19.49 0.45 -39.36
CA ALA A 33 19.40 0.06 -40.76
C ALA A 33 18.22 0.80 -41.41
N SER A 34 18.51 1.71 -42.34
CA SER A 34 17.50 2.35 -43.18
C SER A 34 17.09 1.41 -44.31
N ALA A 35 15.78 1.26 -44.52
CA ALA A 35 15.23 0.66 -45.73
C ALA A 35 15.00 1.77 -46.76
N GLN A 36 15.90 1.91 -47.74
CA GLN A 36 15.73 2.87 -48.82
C GLN A 36 14.85 2.29 -49.93
N ALA A 37 13.64 2.82 -50.09
CA ALA A 37 12.89 2.68 -51.33
C ALA A 37 13.25 3.86 -52.26
N GLN A 38 14.19 3.63 -53.18
CA GLN A 38 14.49 4.61 -54.23
C GLN A 38 13.41 4.54 -55.31
N THR A 39 12.60 5.58 -55.42
CA THR A 39 11.72 5.82 -56.56
C THR A 39 12.30 6.97 -57.40
N GLN A 40 12.14 6.93 -58.72
CA GLN A 40 12.85 7.80 -59.68
C GLN A 40 12.64 9.33 -59.54
N GLU A 41 11.83 9.85 -58.62
CA GLU A 41 11.51 11.30 -58.55
C GLU A 41 11.48 11.93 -57.15
N GLY A 42 11.97 11.25 -56.11
CA GLY A 42 12.07 11.82 -54.75
C GLY A 42 12.44 10.78 -53.69
N THR A 43 13.02 11.23 -52.58
CA THR A 43 13.38 10.36 -51.44
C THR A 43 12.27 10.44 -50.39
N ALA A 44 11.83 9.28 -49.90
CA ALA A 44 10.83 9.16 -48.86
C ALA A 44 11.33 8.12 -47.85
N GLU A 45 11.59 8.56 -46.63
CA GLU A 45 12.19 7.73 -45.58
C GLU A 45 11.37 7.85 -44.29
N LEU A 46 11.27 6.76 -43.53
CA LEU A 46 10.57 6.70 -42.25
C LEU A 46 11.51 6.06 -41.23
N PHE A 47 11.61 6.71 -40.07
CA PHE A 47 12.53 6.37 -39.01
C PHE A 47 11.79 6.21 -37.69
N ILE A 48 12.35 5.37 -36.82
CA ILE A 48 11.99 5.31 -35.42
C ILE A 48 13.11 6.00 -34.64
N GLU A 49 12.74 7.02 -33.88
CA GLU A 49 13.64 7.78 -33.01
C GLU A 49 13.18 7.58 -31.57
N LEU A 50 14.09 7.22 -30.68
CA LEU A 50 13.83 7.22 -29.24
C LEU A 50 14.27 8.56 -28.68
N ASP A 51 13.48 9.15 -27.80
CA ASP A 51 13.85 10.43 -27.17
C ASP A 51 15.11 10.23 -26.30
N ASP A 52 15.23 9.09 -25.61
CA ASP A 52 16.38 8.72 -24.78
C ASP A 52 16.95 7.33 -25.18
N PRO A 53 17.90 7.24 -26.13
CA PRO A 53 18.38 5.96 -26.67
C PRO A 53 19.31 5.18 -25.72
N ASP A 54 19.98 5.86 -24.78
CA ASP A 54 20.94 5.24 -23.86
C ASP A 54 20.29 4.65 -22.60
N VAL A 55 19.03 5.00 -22.35
CA VAL A 55 18.27 4.57 -21.18
C VAL A 55 17.88 3.10 -21.37
N LYS A 56 18.15 2.27 -20.35
CA LYS A 56 17.67 0.88 -20.30
C LYS A 56 16.31 0.85 -19.62
N PRO A 57 15.20 0.77 -20.36
CA PRO A 57 13.88 0.85 -19.75
C PRO A 57 13.57 -0.39 -18.91
N VAL A 58 12.75 -0.19 -17.88
CA VAL A 58 12.23 -1.24 -17.00
C VAL A 58 10.78 -1.58 -17.40
N VAL A 59 10.30 -2.77 -17.01
CA VAL A 59 8.86 -3.11 -17.15
C VAL A 59 7.98 -2.01 -16.52
N GLY A 60 6.95 -1.59 -17.25
CA GLY A 60 6.03 -0.52 -16.84
C GLY A 60 6.58 0.91 -16.97
N GLU A 61 7.86 1.09 -17.27
CA GLU A 61 8.45 2.42 -17.54
C GLU A 61 7.99 2.94 -18.91
N MET A 62 7.65 4.22 -18.97
CA MET A 62 7.33 4.91 -20.20
C MET A 62 8.56 5.08 -21.08
N ILE A 63 8.43 4.70 -22.35
CA ILE A 63 9.43 4.91 -23.38
C ILE A 63 8.83 5.87 -24.42
N LEU A 64 9.39 7.08 -24.50
CA LEU A 64 8.99 8.06 -25.50
C LEU A 64 9.65 7.73 -26.84
N MET A 65 8.83 7.67 -27.88
CA MET A 65 9.26 7.31 -29.22
C MET A 65 8.59 8.21 -30.25
N THR A 66 9.39 8.71 -31.18
CA THR A 66 8.95 9.51 -32.30
C THR A 66 9.10 8.71 -33.59
N ILE A 67 8.01 8.55 -34.33
CA ILE A 67 8.06 8.05 -35.70
C ILE A 67 8.23 9.26 -36.61
N ARG A 68 9.41 9.39 -37.22
CA ARG A 68 9.78 10.55 -38.04
C ARG A 68 9.84 10.17 -39.51
N GLY A 69 9.04 10.85 -40.34
CA GLY A 69 9.06 10.70 -41.79
C GLY A 69 9.67 11.90 -42.48
N VAL A 70 10.53 11.68 -43.47
CA VAL A 70 11.16 12.75 -44.27
C VAL A 70 10.86 12.51 -45.75
N TYR A 71 10.19 13.47 -46.39
CA TYR A 71 9.65 13.32 -47.73
C TYR A 71 10.03 14.47 -48.66
N ASP A 72 10.69 14.14 -49.76
CA ASP A 72 10.96 15.01 -50.91
C ASP A 72 9.95 14.74 -52.04
N VAL A 73 8.66 14.68 -51.69
CA VAL A 73 7.54 14.42 -52.60
C VAL A 73 6.29 15.22 -52.18
N VAL A 74 5.42 15.54 -53.14
CA VAL A 74 4.14 16.19 -52.85
C VAL A 74 3.12 15.15 -52.43
N ILE A 75 2.70 15.20 -51.17
CA ILE A 75 1.77 14.24 -50.57
C ILE A 75 0.34 14.80 -50.68
N THR A 76 -0.57 13.96 -51.17
CA THR A 76 -2.00 14.32 -51.36
C THR A 76 -2.93 13.59 -50.40
N LEU A 77 -2.57 12.36 -50.01
CA LEU A 77 -3.25 11.59 -48.97
C LEU A 77 -2.20 10.87 -48.16
N GLU A 78 -2.45 10.75 -46.87
CA GLU A 78 -1.60 10.00 -45.95
C GLU A 78 -2.46 9.09 -45.07
N LYS A 79 -1.88 7.97 -44.67
CA LYS A 79 -2.37 7.14 -43.59
C LYS A 79 -1.21 6.46 -42.89
N MET A 80 -0.94 6.85 -41.67
CA MET A 80 0.01 6.19 -40.80
C MET A 80 -0.61 4.99 -40.05
N GLU A 81 -0.01 3.81 -40.19
CA GLU A 81 -0.48 2.58 -39.53
C GLU A 81 0.43 2.19 -38.36
N LEU A 82 -0.15 2.18 -37.16
CA LEU A 82 0.47 1.62 -35.96
C LEU A 82 -0.25 0.32 -35.61
N PRO A 83 0.27 -0.84 -36.06
CA PRO A 83 -0.28 -2.11 -35.62
C PRO A 83 -0.07 -2.28 -34.10
N ARG A 84 -0.77 -3.25 -33.52
CA ARG A 84 -0.52 -3.67 -32.14
C ARG A 84 0.94 -4.12 -32.02
N VAL A 85 1.69 -3.46 -31.15
CA VAL A 85 3.08 -3.84 -30.86
C VAL A 85 3.07 -4.95 -29.81
N GLU A 86 3.58 -6.12 -30.16
CA GLU A 86 3.58 -7.26 -29.24
C GLU A 86 4.47 -6.96 -28.02
N GLY A 87 3.95 -7.22 -26.81
CA GLY A 87 4.69 -6.97 -25.57
C GLY A 87 4.65 -5.53 -25.06
N PHE A 88 3.98 -4.62 -25.77
CA PHE A 88 3.79 -3.23 -25.35
C PHE A 88 2.32 -2.84 -25.32
N ASP A 89 1.96 -1.94 -24.41
CA ASP A 89 0.86 -1.00 -24.60
C ASP A 89 1.41 0.32 -25.13
N TRP A 90 0.56 1.11 -25.77
CA TRP A 90 0.97 2.42 -26.29
C TRP A 90 -0.16 3.43 -26.27
N VAL A 91 0.20 4.69 -26.13
CA VAL A 91 -0.71 5.83 -26.32
C VAL A 91 -0.03 6.88 -27.20
N GLN A 92 -0.79 7.52 -28.07
CA GLN A 92 -0.32 8.68 -28.81
C GLN A 92 -0.42 9.92 -27.92
N ILE A 93 0.69 10.62 -27.69
CA ILE A 93 0.76 11.71 -26.71
C ILE A 93 0.44 13.09 -27.31
N GLU A 94 0.63 13.24 -28.61
CA GLU A 94 0.36 14.45 -29.37
C GLU A 94 -0.32 14.08 -30.69
N ASN A 95 -1.06 15.02 -31.29
CA ASN A 95 -1.56 14.82 -32.65
C ASN A 95 -0.40 14.75 -33.65
N ASP A 96 -0.65 14.14 -34.80
CA ASP A 96 0.33 14.08 -35.87
C ASP A 96 0.73 15.47 -36.33
N GLU A 97 2.03 15.71 -36.43
CA GLU A 97 2.60 16.98 -36.84
C GLU A 97 3.21 16.87 -38.24
N TRP A 98 2.91 17.87 -39.07
CA TRP A 98 3.55 18.06 -40.37
C TRP A 98 4.24 19.43 -40.43
N SER A 99 5.52 19.43 -40.79
CA SER A 99 6.32 20.65 -40.93
C SER A 99 7.11 20.63 -42.24
N ARG A 100 7.63 21.78 -42.66
CA ARG A 100 8.62 21.88 -43.75
C ARG A 100 9.95 22.28 -43.15
N GLU A 101 10.97 21.47 -43.38
CA GLU A 101 12.29 21.65 -42.79
C GLU A 101 13.39 21.58 -43.85
N GLN A 102 14.49 22.30 -43.62
CA GLN A 102 15.70 22.15 -44.42
C GLN A 102 16.45 20.89 -43.98
N VAL A 103 16.39 19.84 -44.79
CA VAL A 103 17.07 18.56 -44.56
C VAL A 103 17.99 18.29 -45.74
N ASP A 104 19.29 18.10 -45.47
CA ASP A 104 20.34 17.97 -46.51
C ASP A 104 20.39 19.14 -47.50
N GLY A 105 20.08 20.36 -47.04
CA GLY A 105 20.06 21.57 -47.85
C GLY A 105 18.88 21.67 -48.83
N LYS A 106 17.86 20.82 -48.68
CA LYS A 106 16.60 20.88 -49.42
C LYS A 106 15.43 21.03 -48.46
N GLU A 107 14.42 21.80 -48.86
CA GLU A 107 13.16 21.87 -48.11
C GLU A 107 12.38 20.56 -48.33
N LYS A 108 12.20 19.77 -47.27
CA LYS A 108 11.46 18.50 -47.27
C LYS A 108 10.27 18.58 -46.31
N SER A 109 9.23 17.81 -46.59
CA SER A 109 8.10 17.65 -45.66
C SER A 109 8.50 16.66 -44.57
N VAL A 110 8.31 17.04 -43.31
CA VAL A 110 8.64 16.21 -42.15
C VAL A 110 7.37 15.88 -41.39
N PHE A 111 7.14 14.59 -41.20
CA PHE A 111 6.06 14.03 -40.38
C PHE A 111 6.61 13.61 -39.04
N ARG A 112 5.88 13.91 -37.95
CA ARG A 112 6.16 13.36 -36.63
C ARG A 112 4.89 12.80 -36.01
N ARG A 113 5.01 11.58 -35.48
CA ARG A 113 4.03 11.01 -34.57
C ARG A 113 4.76 10.60 -33.29
N ARG A 114 4.42 11.26 -32.19
CA ARG A 114 4.97 10.98 -30.86
C ARG A 114 4.07 10.03 -30.11
N ILE A 115 4.64 8.94 -29.60
CA ILE A 115 3.92 7.95 -28.80
C ILE A 115 4.71 7.61 -27.54
N ALA A 116 3.97 7.19 -26.51
CA ALA A 116 4.51 6.61 -25.30
C ALA A 116 4.25 5.09 -25.34
N LEU A 117 5.30 4.30 -25.18
CA LEU A 117 5.28 2.84 -25.11
C LEU A 117 5.46 2.37 -23.66
N PHE A 118 4.78 1.29 -23.31
CA PHE A 118 4.84 0.69 -21.97
C PHE A 118 5.09 -0.81 -22.09
N ALA A 119 6.26 -1.27 -21.66
CA ALA A 119 6.62 -2.68 -21.76
C ALA A 119 5.87 -3.54 -20.73
N LYS A 120 5.27 -4.64 -21.20
CA LYS A 120 4.49 -5.57 -20.37
C LYS A 120 5.33 -6.65 -19.68
N LYS A 121 6.53 -6.90 -20.18
CA LYS A 121 7.41 -7.96 -19.72
C LYS A 121 8.87 -7.60 -19.98
N ALA A 122 9.76 -8.20 -19.21
CA ALA A 122 11.19 -8.07 -19.39
C ALA A 122 11.70 -8.88 -20.60
N GLY A 123 12.88 -8.53 -21.08
CA GLY A 123 13.57 -9.19 -22.19
C GLY A 123 13.67 -8.30 -23.43
N ASP A 124 14.20 -8.89 -24.51
CA ASP A 124 14.37 -8.19 -25.78
C ASP A 124 13.05 -8.20 -26.56
N LEU A 125 12.43 -7.02 -26.67
CA LEU A 125 11.15 -6.83 -27.35
C LEU A 125 11.34 -6.02 -28.63
N LYS A 126 10.62 -6.37 -29.69
CA LYS A 126 10.68 -5.66 -30.97
C LYS A 126 9.56 -4.64 -31.09
N VAL A 127 9.90 -3.46 -31.59
CA VAL A 127 8.95 -2.38 -31.89
C VAL A 127 8.98 -2.10 -33.39
N GLY A 128 7.81 -2.06 -34.01
CA GLY A 128 7.66 -2.00 -35.45
C GLY A 128 7.69 -3.40 -36.12
N PRO A 129 7.77 -3.45 -37.47
CA PRO A 129 7.89 -2.32 -38.38
C PRO A 129 6.63 -1.44 -38.39
N PHE A 130 6.81 -0.18 -38.77
CA PHE A 130 5.70 0.75 -38.99
C PHE A 130 5.59 1.12 -40.46
N VAL A 131 4.38 1.31 -40.96
CA VAL A 131 4.13 1.62 -42.37
C VAL A 131 3.36 2.92 -42.49
N HIS A 132 3.93 3.87 -43.23
CA HIS A 132 3.26 5.08 -43.65
C HIS A 132 2.81 4.94 -45.10
N ARG A 133 1.49 4.91 -45.32
CA ARG A 133 0.90 4.81 -46.66
C ARG A 133 0.63 6.20 -47.20
N LEU A 134 1.27 6.54 -48.30
CA LEU A 134 1.20 7.84 -48.95
C LEU A 134 0.57 7.71 -50.34
N THR A 135 -0.19 8.72 -50.73
CA THR A 135 -0.50 8.97 -52.15
C THR A 135 0.19 10.25 -52.57
N VAL A 136 1.16 10.12 -53.47
CA VAL A 136 1.99 11.21 -53.93
C VAL A 136 1.57 11.66 -55.33
N GLN A 137 1.74 12.94 -55.61
CA GLN A 137 1.56 13.52 -56.94
C GLN A 137 2.93 13.85 -57.54
N PRO A 138 3.46 13.01 -58.45
CA PRO A 138 4.73 13.27 -59.10
C PRO A 138 4.63 14.46 -60.06
N ARG A 139 5.78 15.04 -60.43
CA ARG A 139 5.83 16.18 -61.37
C ARG A 139 5.34 15.80 -62.77
N SER A 140 5.46 14.53 -63.14
CA SER A 140 4.91 13.95 -64.37
C SER A 140 3.38 13.96 -64.42
N GLY A 141 2.69 14.25 -63.31
CA GLY A 141 1.24 14.17 -63.17
C GLY A 141 0.74 12.79 -62.74
N GLY A 142 -0.54 12.72 -62.34
CA GLY A 142 -1.17 11.50 -61.80
C GLY A 142 -1.06 11.37 -60.27
N ARG A 143 -1.44 10.20 -59.75
CA ARG A 143 -1.33 9.85 -58.32
C ARG A 143 -0.71 8.46 -58.20
N ILE A 144 0.35 8.35 -57.40
CA ILE A 144 1.05 7.09 -57.13
C ILE A 144 0.89 6.77 -55.65
N LYS A 145 0.54 5.51 -55.35
CA LYS A 145 0.53 5.01 -53.96
C LYS A 145 1.92 4.50 -53.60
N MET A 146 2.38 4.84 -52.41
CA MET A 146 3.70 4.51 -51.90
C MET A 146 3.58 4.09 -50.45
N ASN A 147 4.23 2.99 -50.07
CA ASN A 147 4.31 2.55 -48.69
C ASN A 147 5.75 2.71 -48.23
N ILE A 148 5.95 3.53 -47.21
CA ILE A 148 7.27 3.74 -46.60
C ILE A 148 7.27 3.00 -45.27
N GLU A 149 8.28 2.15 -45.08
CA GLU A 149 8.40 1.32 -43.89
C GLU A 149 9.56 1.79 -43.03
N ALA A 150 9.32 1.93 -41.73
CA ALA A 150 10.38 2.07 -40.76
C ALA A 150 10.83 0.70 -40.27
N ALA A 151 12.13 0.45 -40.33
CA ALA A 151 12.72 -0.79 -39.86
C ALA A 151 12.42 -0.99 -38.35
N PRO A 152 12.15 -2.24 -37.91
CA PRO A 152 11.89 -2.52 -36.51
C PRO A 152 13.16 -2.32 -35.68
N ILE A 153 12.98 -1.81 -34.46
CA ILE A 153 14.05 -1.72 -33.46
C ILE A 153 13.84 -2.76 -32.37
N THR A 154 14.93 -3.15 -31.69
CA THR A 154 14.87 -4.06 -30.53
C THR A 154 15.20 -3.27 -29.27
N LEU A 155 14.31 -3.33 -28.28
CA LEU A 155 14.48 -2.70 -26.98
C LEU A 155 14.78 -3.78 -25.94
N SER A 156 15.84 -3.60 -25.17
CA SER A 156 16.17 -4.51 -24.07
C SER A 156 15.52 -4.01 -22.78
N ILE A 157 14.46 -4.68 -22.34
CA ILE A 157 13.65 -4.28 -21.18
C ILE A 157 14.15 -5.01 -19.93
N ALA A 158 14.57 -4.26 -18.91
CA ALA A 158 14.98 -4.78 -17.62
C ALA A 158 13.76 -5.21 -16.77
N PRO A 159 13.89 -6.24 -15.91
CA PRO A 159 12.84 -6.62 -14.97
C PRO A 159 12.57 -5.52 -13.95
N TYR A 160 11.33 -5.46 -13.44
CA TYR A 160 10.97 -4.52 -12.38
C TYR A 160 11.77 -4.80 -11.10
N PRO A 161 12.45 -3.79 -10.52
CA PRO A 161 13.35 -3.99 -9.39
C PRO A 161 12.65 -4.35 -8.08
N GLY A 162 11.32 -4.14 -7.96
CA GLY A 162 10.54 -4.54 -6.79
C GLY A 162 10.37 -6.06 -6.62
N GLY A 163 10.84 -6.87 -7.57
CA GLY A 163 10.73 -8.31 -7.55
C GLY A 163 9.57 -8.84 -8.43
N PRO A 164 9.46 -10.17 -8.57
CA PRO A 164 8.54 -10.79 -9.53
C PRO A 164 7.05 -10.65 -9.17
N ASP A 165 6.72 -10.55 -7.88
CA ASP A 165 5.34 -10.43 -7.39
C ASP A 165 4.91 -8.97 -7.14
N ALA A 166 5.85 -8.02 -7.31
CA ALA A 166 5.56 -6.61 -7.10
C ALA A 166 4.80 -6.03 -8.30
N TRP A 167 3.88 -5.11 -8.00
CA TRP A 167 3.19 -4.37 -9.04
C TRP A 167 4.19 -3.46 -9.77
N PRO A 168 4.30 -3.51 -11.12
CA PRO A 168 5.30 -2.75 -11.87
C PRO A 168 4.89 -1.29 -12.02
N PHE A 169 4.95 -0.53 -10.92
CA PHE A 169 4.59 0.88 -10.87
C PHE A 169 5.83 1.75 -11.08
N SER A 170 6.07 2.17 -12.32
CA SER A 170 7.21 3.01 -12.70
C SER A 170 6.71 4.37 -13.17
N ALA A 171 7.11 5.45 -12.52
CA ALA A 171 6.66 6.81 -12.83
C ALA A 171 7.83 7.80 -12.87
N LYS A 172 7.69 8.87 -13.65
CA LYS A 172 8.65 10.00 -13.63
C LYS A 172 8.44 10.90 -12.41
N LEU A 173 7.19 11.07 -12.00
CA LEU A 173 6.78 11.87 -10.86
C LEU A 173 5.53 11.25 -10.27
N LEU A 174 5.47 11.16 -8.95
CA LEU A 174 4.30 10.75 -8.20
C LEU A 174 3.97 11.83 -7.17
N GLU A 175 2.74 12.33 -7.24
CA GLU A 175 2.16 13.24 -6.24
C GLU A 175 0.90 12.58 -5.68
N TYR A 176 0.63 12.80 -4.39
CA TYR A 176 -0.61 12.32 -3.79
C TYR A 176 -1.13 13.25 -2.70
N SER A 177 -2.44 13.19 -2.47
CA SER A 177 -3.10 13.75 -1.30
C SER A 177 -3.85 12.66 -0.55
N ASP A 178 -3.97 12.81 0.76
CA ASP A 178 -4.70 11.92 1.65
C ASP A 178 -5.57 12.76 2.59
N GLU A 179 -6.88 12.67 2.40
CA GLU A 179 -7.85 13.53 3.04
C GLU A 179 -8.90 12.71 3.78
N TRP A 180 -9.31 13.20 4.94
CA TRP A 180 -10.38 12.61 5.74
C TRP A 180 -11.56 13.59 5.81
N SER A 181 -12.79 13.07 5.65
CA SER A 181 -14.00 13.89 5.72
C SER A 181 -14.27 14.46 7.13
N ALA A 182 -13.74 13.82 8.16
CA ALA A 182 -13.81 14.22 9.57
C ALA A 182 -12.63 13.58 10.32
N ASP A 183 -12.32 14.05 11.53
CA ASP A 183 -11.30 13.43 12.37
C ASP A 183 -11.74 12.00 12.80
N PRO A 184 -11.04 10.94 12.35
CA PRO A 184 -11.41 9.57 12.71
C PRO A 184 -11.25 9.27 14.20
N SER A 185 -10.50 10.08 14.95
CA SER A 185 -10.24 9.88 16.38
C SER A 185 -11.37 10.34 17.29
N THR A 186 -12.34 11.10 16.76
CA THR A 186 -13.44 11.70 17.54
C THR A 186 -14.83 11.34 16.98
N LEU A 187 -14.98 10.16 16.39
CA LEU A 187 -16.25 9.74 15.78
C LEU A 187 -17.30 9.44 16.85
N GLY A 188 -18.56 9.76 16.57
CA GLY A 188 -19.71 9.33 17.36
C GLY A 188 -20.15 7.89 17.05
N ASP A 189 -21.05 7.35 17.87
CA ASP A 189 -21.61 6.02 17.65
C ASP A 189 -22.41 5.96 16.35
N GLY A 190 -21.97 5.12 15.42
CA GLY A 190 -22.61 4.94 14.12
C GLY A 190 -22.14 5.91 13.04
N ASP A 191 -21.26 6.87 13.37
CA ASP A 191 -20.69 7.81 12.41
C ASP A 191 -19.81 7.10 11.38
N THR A 192 -19.82 7.63 10.17
CA THR A 192 -19.01 7.14 9.06
C THR A 192 -18.05 8.24 8.64
N VAL A 193 -16.79 7.88 8.44
CA VAL A 193 -15.76 8.77 7.91
C VAL A 193 -15.33 8.28 6.54
N VAL A 194 -15.02 9.21 5.64
CA VAL A 194 -14.51 8.89 4.30
C VAL A 194 -13.04 9.30 4.23
N ARG A 195 -12.16 8.34 3.91
CA ARG A 195 -10.78 8.62 3.50
C ARG A 195 -10.73 8.68 1.99
N THR A 196 -10.20 9.76 1.44
CA THR A 196 -10.02 9.96 -0.01
C THR A 196 -8.55 10.16 -0.29
N VAL A 197 -7.97 9.29 -1.10
CA VAL A 197 -6.59 9.42 -1.56
C VAL A 197 -6.62 9.71 -3.05
N THR A 198 -6.02 10.83 -3.46
CA THR A 198 -5.88 11.19 -4.87
C THR A 198 -4.43 11.07 -5.27
N LEU A 199 -4.14 10.25 -6.27
CA LEU A 199 -2.81 10.06 -6.85
C LEU A 199 -2.74 10.72 -8.21
N SER A 200 -1.59 11.32 -8.51
CA SER A 200 -1.24 11.85 -9.82
C SER A 200 0.15 11.35 -10.20
N ALA A 201 0.24 10.56 -11.26
CA ALA A 201 1.49 9.97 -11.73
C ALA A 201 1.79 10.40 -13.17
N LEU A 202 2.98 10.95 -13.40
CA LEU A 202 3.48 11.28 -14.75
C LEU A 202 4.20 10.09 -15.37
N GLY A 203 3.88 9.81 -16.63
CA GLY A 203 4.51 8.75 -17.41
C GLY A 203 3.96 7.37 -17.08
N VAL A 204 2.69 7.29 -16.70
CA VAL A 204 2.02 6.03 -16.34
C VAL A 204 0.64 6.02 -16.98
N VAL A 205 0.23 4.90 -17.56
CA VAL A 205 -1.15 4.68 -18.03
C VAL A 205 -2.04 4.19 -16.88
N PRO A 206 -3.37 4.41 -16.93
CA PRO A 206 -4.30 3.97 -15.90
C PRO A 206 -4.10 2.53 -15.44
N GLU A 207 -3.84 1.59 -16.34
CA GLU A 207 -3.74 0.16 -16.03
C GLU A 207 -2.48 -0.21 -15.23
N LEU A 208 -1.45 0.66 -15.23
CA LEU A 208 -0.19 0.42 -14.51
C LEU A 208 -0.15 1.04 -13.11
N ILE A 209 -1.14 1.85 -12.72
CA ILE A 209 -1.26 2.29 -11.33
C ILE A 209 -1.84 1.14 -10.49
N PRO A 210 -1.29 0.85 -9.30
CA PRO A 210 -1.83 -0.17 -8.41
C PRO A 210 -3.34 -0.03 -8.16
N PRO A 211 -4.06 -1.13 -7.89
CA PRO A 211 -5.44 -1.05 -7.45
C PRO A 211 -5.53 -0.44 -6.04
N GLN A 212 -6.69 0.14 -5.71
CA GLN A 212 -6.99 0.61 -4.37
C GLN A 212 -6.68 -0.46 -3.30
N PRO A 213 -5.82 -0.16 -2.30
CA PRO A 213 -5.46 -1.14 -1.30
C PRO A 213 -6.62 -1.46 -0.34
N PRO A 214 -6.74 -2.72 0.12
CA PRO A 214 -7.78 -3.10 1.06
C PRO A 214 -7.48 -2.51 2.44
N MET A 215 -8.41 -1.72 2.96
CA MET A 215 -8.37 -1.20 4.32
C MET A 215 -9.34 -2.03 5.18
N ARG A 216 -8.81 -2.85 6.09
CA ARG A 216 -9.60 -3.79 6.89
C ARG A 216 -9.08 -3.91 8.31
N ALA A 217 -10.00 -4.00 9.26
CA ALA A 217 -9.72 -4.35 10.65
C ALA A 217 -10.92 -5.08 11.26
N TYR A 218 -10.71 -5.89 12.31
CA TYR A 218 -11.78 -6.66 12.95
C TYR A 218 -12.86 -5.78 13.60
N TRP A 219 -12.54 -4.54 13.93
CA TRP A 219 -13.41 -3.55 14.56
C TRP A 219 -13.99 -2.53 13.58
N LEU A 220 -13.74 -2.68 12.27
CA LEU A 220 -14.06 -1.68 11.25
C LEU A 220 -14.88 -2.29 10.10
N ILE A 221 -16.04 -1.70 9.80
CA ILE A 221 -16.71 -1.89 8.51
C ILE A 221 -16.11 -0.91 7.52
N THR A 222 -15.65 -1.42 6.39
CA THR A 222 -15.11 -0.61 5.29
C THR A 222 -15.88 -0.92 4.01
N PHE A 223 -16.41 0.13 3.38
CA PHE A 223 -16.94 0.10 2.03
C PHE A 223 -15.99 0.86 1.11
N SER A 224 -15.73 0.31 -0.08
CA SER A 224 -14.85 0.91 -1.07
C SER A 224 -15.63 1.09 -2.36
N PRO A 225 -16.13 2.30 -2.64
CA PRO A 225 -16.69 2.62 -3.94
C PRO A 225 -15.69 2.30 -5.07
N PRO A 226 -16.16 2.07 -6.30
CA PRO A 226 -15.26 1.93 -7.44
C PRO A 226 -14.34 3.14 -7.58
N GLU A 227 -13.06 2.90 -7.81
CA GLU A 227 -12.07 3.95 -8.06
C GLU A 227 -12.34 4.67 -9.39
N VAL A 228 -11.98 5.96 -9.43
CA VAL A 228 -12.07 6.77 -10.65
C VAL A 228 -10.66 6.96 -11.20
N ARG A 229 -10.46 6.61 -12.48
CA ARG A 229 -9.18 6.76 -13.18
C ARG A 229 -9.36 7.69 -14.38
N GLU A 230 -8.52 8.71 -14.47
CA GLU A 230 -8.51 9.70 -15.55
C GLU A 230 -7.10 9.81 -16.12
N MET A 231 -6.98 9.95 -17.44
CA MET A 231 -5.70 10.15 -18.11
C MET A 231 -5.74 11.43 -18.95
N ILE A 232 -4.74 12.27 -18.75
CA ILE A 232 -4.52 13.50 -19.50
C ILE A 232 -3.22 13.34 -20.28
N LEU A 233 -3.28 13.50 -21.60
CA LEU A 233 -2.11 13.42 -22.46
C LEU A 233 -1.37 14.76 -22.46
N THR A 234 -0.05 14.73 -22.26
CA THR A 234 0.84 15.90 -22.32
C THR A 234 2.07 15.59 -23.17
N GLU A 235 2.79 16.62 -23.61
CA GLU A 235 4.05 16.48 -24.37
C GLU A 235 5.12 15.65 -23.63
N LYS A 236 5.07 15.64 -22.29
CA LYS A 236 5.99 14.88 -21.44
C LYS A 236 5.56 13.42 -21.23
N GLY A 237 4.38 13.03 -21.71
CA GLY A 237 3.76 11.73 -21.45
C GLY A 237 2.36 11.84 -20.83
N PRO A 238 1.66 10.71 -20.64
CA PRO A 238 0.39 10.69 -19.95
C PRO A 238 0.57 11.04 -18.47
N ILE A 239 -0.30 11.92 -17.96
CA ILE A 239 -0.53 12.11 -16.54
C ILE A 239 -1.79 11.33 -16.20
N THR A 240 -1.67 10.36 -15.31
CA THR A 240 -2.81 9.59 -14.84
C THR A 240 -3.17 10.01 -13.42
N LYS A 241 -4.44 10.35 -13.22
CA LYS A 241 -5.03 10.66 -11.93
C LYS A 241 -5.92 9.51 -11.48
N VAL A 242 -5.75 9.05 -10.24
CA VAL A 242 -6.59 8.01 -9.64
C VAL A 242 -7.11 8.48 -8.30
N THR A 243 -8.41 8.32 -8.07
CA THR A 243 -9.05 8.62 -6.79
C THR A 243 -9.51 7.33 -6.13
N TRP A 244 -8.92 7.04 -4.98
CA TRP A 244 -9.33 5.96 -4.08
C TRP A 244 -10.19 6.52 -2.96
N SER A 245 -11.22 5.78 -2.56
CA SER A 245 -12.11 6.18 -1.47
C SER A 245 -12.52 5.00 -0.61
N TRP A 246 -12.52 5.21 0.70
CA TRP A 246 -12.99 4.25 1.69
C TRP A 246 -13.96 4.92 2.65
N GLU A 247 -15.18 4.40 2.71
CA GLU A 247 -16.16 4.74 3.74
C GLU A 247 -15.96 3.78 4.91
N MET A 248 -15.70 4.33 6.10
CA MET A 248 -15.29 3.56 7.26
C MET A 248 -16.21 3.84 8.45
N ARG A 249 -16.71 2.78 9.07
CA ARG A 249 -17.54 2.84 10.28
C ARG A 249 -17.07 1.83 11.33
N PRO A 250 -16.61 2.28 12.51
CA PRO A 250 -16.28 1.40 13.63
C PRO A 250 -17.51 0.63 14.17
N ILE A 251 -17.31 -0.59 14.67
CA ILE A 251 -18.40 -1.46 15.18
C ILE A 251 -18.32 -1.84 16.66
N THR A 252 -17.15 -1.82 17.29
CA THR A 252 -16.98 -2.35 18.66
C THR A 252 -16.99 -1.29 19.75
N GLY A 253 -17.11 0.02 19.45
CA GLY A 253 -17.01 1.07 20.47
C GLY A 253 -15.58 1.34 20.96
N GLU A 254 -14.64 0.43 20.71
CA GLU A 254 -13.26 0.51 21.20
C GLU A 254 -12.38 1.35 20.26
N PRO A 255 -11.39 2.10 20.81
CA PRO A 255 -10.37 2.74 20.00
C PRO A 255 -9.59 1.71 19.17
N GLY A 256 -9.48 1.97 17.88
CA GLY A 256 -8.74 1.16 16.92
C GLY A 256 -7.68 1.99 16.20
N VAL A 257 -6.75 1.34 15.51
CA VAL A 257 -5.80 2.03 14.62
C VAL A 257 -5.80 1.30 13.29
N ILE A 258 -6.14 2.02 12.21
CA ILE A 258 -5.89 1.49 10.88
C ILE A 258 -4.39 1.60 10.60
N ARG A 259 -3.81 0.51 10.11
CA ARG A 259 -2.38 0.47 9.83
C ARG A 259 -2.03 1.37 8.66
N ASP A 260 -0.77 1.77 8.65
CA ASP A 260 -0.12 2.35 7.49
C ASP A 260 -0.14 1.37 6.31
N TYR A 261 -0.02 1.91 5.11
CA TYR A 261 0.11 1.14 3.90
C TYR A 261 1.15 1.76 2.98
N THR A 262 2.17 0.98 2.62
CA THR A 262 3.28 1.44 1.77
C THR A 262 3.16 0.88 0.37
N ILE A 263 3.24 1.75 -0.63
CA ILE A 263 3.22 1.40 -2.05
C ILE A 263 4.61 1.67 -2.63
N PRO A 264 5.37 0.61 -2.97
CA PRO A 264 6.64 0.76 -3.65
C PRO A 264 6.43 1.19 -5.11
N TRP A 265 7.21 2.15 -5.57
CA TRP A 265 7.21 2.59 -6.96
C TRP A 265 8.64 2.91 -7.41
N LEU A 266 8.91 2.72 -8.69
CA LEU A 266 10.19 3.09 -9.28
C LEU A 266 10.10 4.53 -9.78
N ASN A 267 10.92 5.40 -9.19
CA ASN A 267 11.15 6.73 -9.73
C ASN A 267 12.11 6.61 -10.92
N THR A 268 11.62 6.88 -12.12
CA THR A 268 12.39 6.69 -13.36
C THR A 268 13.36 7.84 -13.64
N GLU A 269 13.25 8.97 -12.93
CA GLU A 269 14.20 10.08 -13.00
C GLU A 269 15.40 9.82 -12.07
N THR A 270 15.17 9.36 -10.83
CA THR A 270 16.24 9.03 -9.87
C THR A 270 16.80 7.62 -10.05
N ARG A 271 16.03 6.73 -10.71
CA ARG A 271 16.30 5.29 -10.86
C ARG A 271 16.31 4.52 -9.54
N GLU A 272 15.60 5.02 -8.54
CA GLU A 272 15.51 4.42 -7.21
C GLU A 272 14.08 3.97 -6.89
N MET A 273 13.98 2.93 -6.06
CA MET A 273 12.70 2.49 -5.50
C MET A 273 12.32 3.44 -4.37
N GLU A 274 11.22 4.13 -4.54
CA GLU A 274 10.63 5.02 -3.55
C GLU A 274 9.34 4.42 -2.99
N MET A 275 8.88 4.99 -1.88
CA MET A 275 7.76 4.49 -1.10
C MET A 275 6.74 5.60 -0.93
N MET A 276 5.52 5.38 -1.41
CA MET A 276 4.37 6.21 -1.06
C MET A 276 3.73 5.62 0.20
N GLU A 277 3.57 6.41 1.25
CA GLU A 277 3.02 5.98 2.53
C GLU A 277 1.63 6.59 2.75
N LEU A 278 0.65 5.71 2.94
CA LEU A 278 -0.66 6.06 3.49
C LEU A 278 -0.56 5.95 5.01
N GLU A 279 -0.71 7.06 5.71
CA GLU A 279 -0.47 7.10 7.16
C GLU A 279 -1.47 6.23 7.93
N ALA A 280 -1.01 5.72 9.07
CA ALA A 280 -1.87 5.08 10.06
C ALA A 280 -2.81 6.13 10.67
N ALA A 281 -4.08 5.77 10.86
CA ALA A 281 -5.06 6.67 11.47
C ALA A 281 -5.70 6.04 12.72
N PRO A 282 -5.68 6.73 13.87
CA PRO A 282 -6.41 6.30 15.05
C PRO A 282 -7.91 6.52 14.84
N PHE A 283 -8.68 5.49 15.12
CA PHE A 283 -10.12 5.55 15.25
C PHE A 283 -10.48 5.59 16.72
N GLY A 284 -11.28 6.57 17.12
CA GLY A 284 -11.66 6.76 18.51
C GLY A 284 -13.09 7.24 18.61
N TYR A 285 -13.75 6.86 19.70
CA TYR A 285 -15.08 7.32 20.00
C TYR A 285 -15.02 8.56 20.88
N ALA A 286 -15.75 9.62 20.50
CA ALA A 286 -15.86 10.84 21.30
C ALA A 286 -16.32 10.54 22.74
N SER A 287 -17.14 9.51 22.95
CA SER A 287 -17.58 9.04 24.28
C SER A 287 -16.43 8.52 25.15
N PHE A 288 -15.37 7.96 24.57
CA PHE A 288 -14.14 7.60 25.30
C PHE A 288 -13.28 8.83 25.60
N ALA A 289 -13.21 9.81 24.70
CA ALA A 289 -12.52 11.08 24.93
C ALA A 289 -13.22 11.92 26.02
N GLU A 290 -14.55 11.97 26.02
CA GLU A 290 -15.37 12.58 27.06
C GLU A 290 -15.26 11.83 28.38
N ASN A 291 -15.17 10.49 28.39
CA ASN A 291 -14.90 9.74 29.61
C ASN A 291 -13.49 9.99 30.16
N LYS A 292 -12.49 10.18 29.28
CA LYS A 292 -11.14 10.58 29.67
C LYS A 292 -11.13 12.02 30.20
N ASN A 293 -11.95 12.91 29.63
CA ASN A 293 -12.15 14.27 30.10
C ASN A 293 -13.05 14.35 31.34
N ALA A 294 -13.95 13.40 31.60
CA ALA A 294 -14.70 13.27 32.84
C ALA A 294 -13.81 12.70 33.96
N LEU A 295 -12.89 11.79 33.61
CA LEU A 295 -11.77 11.39 34.46
C LEU A 295 -10.72 12.52 34.63
N ALA A 296 -10.54 13.40 33.65
CA ALA A 296 -9.60 14.52 33.72
C ALA A 296 -10.20 15.78 34.37
N LEU A 297 -11.52 16.00 34.28
CA LEU A 297 -12.26 16.98 35.06
C LEU A 297 -12.40 16.55 36.52
N THR A 298 -12.11 15.28 36.82
CA THR A 298 -11.83 14.80 38.18
C THR A 298 -10.33 14.80 38.53
N ALA A 299 -9.44 15.10 37.58
CA ALA A 299 -7.97 15.09 37.77
C ALA A 299 -7.25 16.40 37.37
N GLY A 300 -7.98 17.51 37.17
CA GLY A 300 -7.43 18.73 36.58
C GLY A 300 -8.10 20.02 37.05
N ASP A 301 -8.14 20.25 38.37
CA ASP A 301 -7.66 21.50 38.99
C ASP A 301 -7.62 21.29 40.52
N GLY A 302 -6.47 21.56 41.13
CA GLY A 302 -6.12 21.13 42.49
C GLY A 302 -6.87 21.83 43.64
N ARG A 303 -8.07 22.38 43.42
CA ARG A 303 -8.85 23.16 44.40
C ARG A 303 -10.36 23.10 44.05
N PRO A 304 -11.06 21.96 44.27
CA PRO A 304 -11.80 21.80 45.52
C PRO A 304 -11.90 20.33 46.03
N VAL A 305 -11.01 19.42 45.60
CA VAL A 305 -10.98 18.03 46.12
C VAL A 305 -10.46 17.95 47.56
N LEU A 306 -9.78 18.99 48.05
CA LEU A 306 -9.44 19.15 49.48
C LEU A 306 -10.67 19.43 50.37
N GLY A 307 -11.79 19.93 49.82
CA GLY A 307 -13.00 20.21 50.60
C GLY A 307 -13.84 18.97 50.90
N VAL A 308 -13.95 18.05 49.94
CA VAL A 308 -14.78 16.84 50.10
C VAL A 308 -14.04 15.74 50.87
N ILE A 309 -12.72 15.64 50.72
CA ILE A 309 -11.89 14.73 51.55
C ILE A 309 -11.80 15.25 53.00
N ALA A 310 -11.82 16.57 53.23
CA ALA A 310 -11.88 17.15 54.57
C ALA A 310 -13.25 16.93 55.25
N LEU A 311 -14.36 16.96 54.52
CA LEU A 311 -15.70 16.68 55.07
C LEU A 311 -15.95 15.18 55.33
N ALA A 312 -15.44 14.28 54.48
CA ALA A 312 -15.47 12.84 54.75
C ALA A 312 -14.50 12.45 55.88
N GLY A 313 -13.33 13.11 55.96
CA GLY A 313 -12.41 13.00 57.08
C GLY A 313 -13.01 13.50 58.40
N LEU A 314 -13.79 14.60 58.37
CA LEU A 314 -14.50 15.14 59.53
C LEU A 314 -15.67 14.27 60.01
N ALA A 315 -16.39 13.63 59.10
CA ALA A 315 -17.43 12.65 59.45
C ALA A 315 -16.84 11.37 60.07
N VAL A 316 -15.70 10.89 59.57
CA VAL A 316 -14.98 9.77 60.17
C VAL A 316 -14.35 10.15 61.52
N SER A 317 -13.83 11.37 61.68
CA SER A 317 -13.33 11.86 62.99
C SER A 317 -14.45 12.22 63.98
N GLY A 318 -15.66 12.55 63.52
CA GLY A 318 -16.84 12.75 64.37
C GLY A 318 -17.32 11.44 65.00
N VAL A 319 -17.33 10.36 64.22
CA VAL A 319 -17.58 9.00 64.73
C VAL A 319 -16.40 8.51 65.60
N PHE A 320 -15.17 8.96 65.30
CA PHE A 320 -13.99 8.68 66.13
C PHE A 320 -13.94 9.46 67.44
N LEU A 321 -14.63 10.60 67.60
CA LEU A 321 -14.68 11.34 68.86
C LEU A 321 -15.90 10.96 69.72
N PHE A 322 -17.08 10.73 69.14
CA PHE A 322 -18.29 10.43 69.93
C PHE A 322 -18.44 8.95 70.34
N GLY A 323 -17.71 8.02 69.69
CA GLY A 323 -17.67 6.61 70.09
C GLY A 323 -16.63 6.26 71.16
N THR A 324 -15.81 7.22 71.62
CA THR A 324 -14.60 6.94 72.43
C THR A 324 -14.82 6.79 73.93
N LEU A 325 -16.04 6.62 74.41
CA LEU A 325 -16.27 6.46 75.85
C LEU A 325 -16.67 5.06 76.33
N ARG A 326 -16.51 3.97 75.55
CA ARG A 326 -16.84 2.64 76.13
C ARG A 326 -16.20 1.33 75.63
N ALA A 327 -15.20 1.29 74.74
CA ALA A 327 -14.61 -0.01 74.33
C ALA A 327 -13.10 0.02 74.02
N GLY A 328 -12.37 -1.01 74.49
CA GLY A 328 -10.90 -1.09 74.55
C GLY A 328 -10.15 -1.37 73.22
N PRO A 329 -8.80 -1.20 73.22
CA PRO A 329 -7.97 -1.12 72.00
C PRO A 329 -7.80 -2.43 71.21
N ALA A 330 -7.95 -3.60 71.83
CA ALA A 330 -7.84 -4.89 71.14
C ALA A 330 -8.99 -5.17 70.16
N LEU A 331 -10.17 -4.58 70.39
CA LEU A 331 -11.36 -4.75 69.53
C LEU A 331 -11.27 -3.91 68.23
N ARG A 332 -10.44 -2.86 68.23
CA ARG A 332 -10.37 -1.83 67.18
C ARG A 332 -9.56 -2.27 65.96
N TRP A 333 -8.45 -3.00 66.15
CA TRP A 333 -7.68 -3.57 65.04
C TRP A 333 -8.38 -4.75 64.36
N GLY A 334 -9.13 -5.55 65.12
CA GLY A 334 -9.91 -6.66 64.57
C GLY A 334 -11.06 -6.20 63.66
N ALA A 335 -11.70 -5.07 63.95
CA ALA A 335 -12.78 -4.52 63.11
C ALA A 335 -12.25 -3.95 61.78
N VAL A 336 -11.17 -3.16 61.82
CA VAL A 336 -10.57 -2.56 60.61
C VAL A 336 -9.97 -3.63 59.69
N ARG A 337 -9.25 -4.61 60.25
CA ARG A 337 -8.70 -5.73 59.47
C ARG A 337 -9.81 -6.54 58.81
N ARG A 338 -10.95 -6.76 59.49
CA ARG A 338 -12.10 -7.46 58.91
C ARG A 338 -12.70 -6.72 57.72
N VAL A 339 -12.91 -5.41 57.82
CA VAL A 339 -13.45 -4.60 56.70
C VAL A 339 -12.53 -4.66 55.48
N ALA A 340 -11.21 -4.57 55.69
CA ALA A 340 -10.23 -4.66 54.60
C ALA A 340 -10.20 -6.06 53.95
N LEU A 341 -10.23 -7.13 54.74
CA LEU A 341 -10.25 -8.51 54.22
C LEU A 341 -11.55 -8.81 53.47
N HIS A 342 -12.69 -8.27 53.92
CA HIS A 342 -13.97 -8.35 53.22
C HIS A 342 -13.92 -7.72 51.83
N ALA A 343 -13.33 -6.52 51.72
CA ALA A 343 -13.18 -5.84 50.44
C ALA A 343 -12.30 -6.65 49.46
N LEU A 344 -11.20 -7.22 49.96
CA LEU A 344 -10.33 -8.09 49.16
C LEU A 344 -11.04 -9.38 48.72
N ALA A 345 -11.85 -9.99 49.59
CA ALA A 345 -12.63 -11.18 49.27
C ALA A 345 -13.65 -10.92 48.15
N LYS A 346 -14.36 -9.77 48.22
CA LYS A 346 -15.30 -9.36 47.16
C LYS A 346 -14.60 -9.14 45.82
N ALA A 347 -13.42 -8.52 45.83
CA ALA A 347 -12.63 -8.32 44.62
C ALA A 347 -12.17 -9.67 44.01
N ALA A 348 -11.72 -10.61 44.85
CA ALA A 348 -11.30 -11.93 44.40
C ALA A 348 -12.45 -12.75 43.79
N MET A 349 -13.66 -12.68 44.36
CA MET A 349 -14.86 -13.31 43.81
C MET A 349 -15.22 -12.77 42.43
N MET A 350 -15.10 -11.46 42.21
CA MET A 350 -15.34 -10.84 40.90
C MET A 350 -14.35 -11.30 39.85
N VAL A 351 -13.06 -11.32 40.19
CA VAL A 351 -12.02 -11.79 39.26
C VAL A 351 -12.25 -13.26 38.88
N ALA A 352 -12.66 -14.09 39.83
CA ALA A 352 -12.98 -15.49 39.57
C ALA A 352 -14.23 -15.67 38.69
N ALA A 353 -15.27 -14.86 38.91
CA ALA A 353 -16.48 -14.86 38.08
C ALA A 353 -16.19 -14.43 36.63
N PHE A 354 -15.38 -13.39 36.44
CA PHE A 354 -14.92 -12.95 35.11
C PHE A 354 -14.14 -14.04 34.35
N ARG A 355 -13.32 -14.81 35.07
CA ARG A 355 -12.51 -15.89 34.49
C ARG A 355 -13.28 -17.20 34.31
N LYS A 356 -14.55 -17.27 34.74
CA LYS A 356 -15.36 -18.50 34.76
C LYS A 356 -14.62 -19.68 35.40
N ASP A 357 -13.82 -19.41 36.44
CA ASP A 357 -13.06 -20.43 37.15
C ASP A 357 -13.82 -20.83 38.42
N PRO A 358 -14.47 -22.01 38.44
CA PRO A 358 -15.33 -22.41 39.54
C PRO A 358 -14.53 -22.75 40.81
N ALA A 359 -13.32 -23.29 40.67
CA ALA A 359 -12.45 -23.61 41.80
C ALA A 359 -11.86 -22.35 42.44
N ALA A 360 -11.53 -21.32 41.64
CA ALA A 360 -11.15 -20.01 42.17
C ALA A 360 -12.32 -19.32 42.86
N LEU A 361 -13.53 -19.38 42.27
CA LEU A 361 -14.73 -18.77 42.86
C LEU A 361 -15.05 -19.41 44.21
N ARG A 362 -14.97 -20.74 44.31
CA ARG A 362 -15.21 -21.48 45.56
C ARG A 362 -14.24 -21.13 46.67
N ARG A 363 -12.95 -20.95 46.35
CA ARG A 363 -11.94 -20.50 47.31
C ARG A 363 -12.20 -19.07 47.78
N ALA A 364 -12.56 -18.16 46.87
CA ALA A 364 -12.85 -16.78 47.20
C ALA A 364 -14.12 -16.63 48.05
N THR A 365 -15.17 -17.41 47.75
CA THR A 365 -16.39 -17.46 48.57
C THR A 365 -16.13 -18.04 49.96
N GLY A 366 -15.30 -19.08 50.08
CA GLY A 366 -14.87 -19.61 51.38
C GLY A 366 -14.16 -18.56 52.23
N PHE A 367 -13.21 -17.83 51.63
CA PHE A 367 -12.51 -16.74 52.30
C PHE A 367 -13.45 -15.60 52.73
N PHE A 368 -14.45 -15.25 51.91
CA PHE A 368 -15.47 -14.28 52.26
C PHE A 368 -16.25 -14.72 53.51
N LEU A 369 -16.72 -15.97 53.55
CA LEU A 369 -17.46 -16.54 54.68
C LEU A 369 -16.62 -16.65 55.95
N ASP A 370 -15.34 -17.02 55.85
CA ASP A 370 -14.43 -17.08 57.00
C ASP A 370 -14.18 -15.70 57.63
N THR A 371 -14.29 -14.64 56.82
CA THR A 371 -14.15 -13.26 57.31
C THR A 371 -15.47 -12.66 57.78
N ALA A 372 -16.62 -13.28 57.46
CA ALA A 372 -17.94 -12.81 57.85
C ALA A 372 -18.18 -12.98 59.35
N ALA A 373 -18.81 -11.97 59.97
CA ALA A 373 -19.13 -12.01 61.40
C ALA A 373 -20.38 -12.85 61.71
N ASN A 374 -21.24 -13.05 60.71
CA ASN A 374 -22.51 -13.76 60.83
C ASN A 374 -22.43 -15.09 60.08
N PRO A 375 -23.13 -16.14 60.55
CA PRO A 375 -23.28 -17.37 59.79
C PRO A 375 -23.99 -17.09 58.46
N PRO A 376 -23.72 -17.89 57.41
CA PRO A 376 -24.34 -17.68 56.11
C PRO A 376 -25.85 -17.85 56.19
N ASP A 377 -26.58 -16.98 55.49
CA ASP A 377 -28.03 -17.10 55.35
C ASP A 377 -28.41 -18.28 54.43
N ALA A 378 -29.70 -18.62 54.39
CA ALA A 378 -30.19 -19.75 53.60
C ALA A 378 -29.92 -19.56 52.08
N GLU A 379 -29.85 -18.32 51.60
CA GLU A 379 -29.60 -17.99 50.20
C GLU A 379 -28.12 -18.22 49.83
N GLN A 380 -27.20 -17.79 50.70
CA GLN A 380 -25.76 -17.98 50.59
C GLN A 380 -25.39 -19.47 50.69
N VAL A 381 -26.05 -20.22 51.58
CA VAL A 381 -25.89 -21.68 51.66
C VAL A 381 -26.36 -22.33 50.36
N GLY A 382 -27.51 -21.92 49.82
CA GLY A 382 -28.01 -22.42 48.55
C GLY A 382 -27.10 -22.09 47.36
N ALA A 383 -26.52 -20.89 47.32
CA ALA A 383 -25.56 -20.48 46.30
C ALA A 383 -24.27 -21.31 46.38
N LEU A 384 -23.76 -21.56 47.59
CA LEU A 384 -22.59 -22.41 47.80
C LEU A 384 -22.84 -23.86 47.39
N GLN A 385 -24.02 -24.41 47.69
CA GLN A 385 -24.42 -25.76 47.28
C GLN A 385 -24.50 -25.92 45.76
N ARG A 386 -25.01 -24.91 45.04
CA ARG A 386 -25.00 -24.92 43.56
C ARG A 386 -23.59 -24.91 43.00
N LEU A 387 -22.70 -24.09 43.57
CA LEU A 387 -21.29 -24.05 43.18
C LEU A 387 -20.57 -25.38 43.49
N ASP A 388 -20.80 -25.98 44.66
CA ASP A 388 -20.23 -27.27 45.05
C ASP A 388 -20.78 -28.42 44.19
N PHE A 389 -22.07 -28.40 43.85
CA PHE A 389 -22.65 -29.36 42.92
C PHE A 389 -21.99 -29.26 41.54
N MET A 390 -21.74 -28.05 41.04
CA MET A 390 -21.04 -27.87 39.76
C MET A 390 -19.59 -28.35 39.79
N ILE A 391 -18.87 -28.18 40.91
CA ILE A 391 -17.46 -28.61 41.02
C ILE A 391 -17.33 -30.14 41.23
N TYR A 392 -18.25 -30.74 41.98
CA TYR A 392 -18.09 -32.12 42.46
C TYR A 392 -19.11 -33.12 41.89
N SER A 393 -20.12 -32.69 41.12
CA SER A 393 -21.02 -33.63 40.45
C SER A 393 -20.30 -34.38 39.32
N ARG A 394 -20.72 -35.63 39.10
CA ARG A 394 -20.17 -36.50 38.05
C ARG A 394 -20.70 -36.15 36.65
N SER A 395 -21.78 -35.40 36.59
CA SER A 395 -22.28 -34.73 35.39
C SER A 395 -21.40 -33.50 35.15
N GLY A 396 -20.71 -33.44 34.01
CA GLY A 396 -19.81 -32.33 33.68
C GLY A 396 -20.48 -30.96 33.78
N VAL A 397 -19.64 -29.92 33.89
CA VAL A 397 -19.97 -28.49 34.03
C VAL A 397 -21.29 -28.12 33.34
N ASP A 398 -22.32 -27.83 34.11
CA ASP A 398 -23.55 -27.22 33.58
C ASP A 398 -23.18 -25.85 32.97
N ASP A 399 -23.31 -25.72 31.65
CA ASP A 399 -23.06 -24.48 30.90
C ASP A 399 -24.01 -23.31 31.29
N GLU A 400 -24.97 -23.58 32.19
CA GLU A 400 -26.01 -22.66 32.65
C GLU A 400 -25.68 -22.00 34.01
N PHE A 401 -24.52 -22.27 34.63
CA PHE A 401 -24.16 -21.63 35.90
C PHE A 401 -23.84 -20.14 35.74
N ASP A 402 -24.70 -19.26 36.28
CA ASP A 402 -24.46 -17.82 36.31
C ASP A 402 -23.49 -17.43 37.45
N TYR A 403 -22.22 -17.27 37.08
CA TYR A 403 -21.13 -16.84 37.96
C TYR A 403 -21.39 -15.47 38.61
N PHE A 404 -22.09 -14.55 37.95
CA PHE A 404 -22.37 -13.23 38.49
C PHE A 404 -23.58 -13.23 39.42
N HIS A 405 -24.57 -14.08 39.16
CA HIS A 405 -25.67 -14.34 40.10
C HIS A 405 -25.13 -14.89 41.42
N HIS A 406 -24.18 -15.85 41.36
CA HIS A 406 -23.51 -16.37 42.57
C HIS A 406 -22.87 -15.25 43.39
N VAL A 407 -22.13 -14.33 42.76
CA VAL A 407 -21.49 -13.20 43.47
C VAL A 407 -22.52 -12.26 44.10
N ARG A 408 -23.66 -12.01 43.44
CA ARG A 408 -24.71 -11.12 43.95
C ARG A 408 -25.37 -11.65 45.24
N CYS A 409 -25.54 -12.97 45.39
CA CYS A 409 -26.07 -13.56 46.62
C CYS A 409 -25.23 -13.26 47.87
N PHE A 410 -23.94 -12.94 47.71
CA PHE A 410 -23.04 -12.57 48.83
C PHE A 410 -22.88 -11.05 49.00
N TRP A 411 -23.51 -10.25 48.13
CA TRP A 411 -23.42 -8.79 48.12
C TRP A 411 -24.72 -8.08 48.45
N ALA A 412 -25.85 -8.80 48.45
CA ALA A 412 -27.10 -8.29 48.99
C ALA A 412 -26.88 -7.84 50.45
N PRO A 413 -27.41 -6.67 50.86
CA PRO A 413 -27.35 -6.26 52.25
C PRO A 413 -28.10 -7.30 53.08
N LEU A 414 -27.43 -7.85 54.11
CA LEU A 414 -28.10 -8.57 55.19
C LEU A 414 -29.21 -7.63 55.70
N GLY A 415 -30.46 -8.05 55.53
CA GLY A 415 -31.64 -7.30 56.01
C GLY A 415 -31.59 -7.06 57.50
#